data_AF-A0A917LSE0-F1
#
_entry.id   AF-A0A917LSE0-F1
#
_cell.length_a   1.000
_cell.length_b   1.000
_cell.length_c   1.000
_cell.angle_alpha   90.00
_cell.angle_beta   90.00
_cell.angle_gamma   90.00
#
_symmetry.space_group_name_H-M   'P 1'
#
loop_
_entity.id
_entity.type
_entity.pdbx_description
1 polymer ?
#
loop_
_entity_poly.entity_id
_entity_poly.type
_entity_poly.pdbx_seq_one_letter_code
_entity_poly.pdbx_strand_id
1 'polypeptide(L)'
;METGLQQLLYPLNIYATGMLRDQGRISYLSYGWVGGELSQAVTPLEAQQALADQILALVNKPAGSRVLDIGCGTGQLMLALSGSGFEVHGIDNNAQAVALARDTVRSSGLSANVIHDDFSRAWQSMEAGGFDVVILQNSFRYFPSSLIFSAALHLLAPGGRLIISEEFDVEHAEHRKQRELPALDYTLAEAERNGLQLSRRMDLSAGVIGFMQDFSARLERQAAGMIADHLMSESTWQQVQQGIEHDLTEMQQGNRSHQLLQLDMSSYDPDRVTERPLIIPAELKSSTDYAALFEACFDSPFSADLWQWKYGEGRGASVAALKEGRLVAHYGGIVRAIVYFGTPESAVQIGDVMVLPKERGFFSRSGLFFRTATAMLEQHAGYAARHLLGFGFPNIKAMHVALRLKLYQKTDDLVSLTLKPEIAREATESALPVQAKDWSTIEDNCINHVWERMKSSLTDGIVGVRDADYVRFRYQQRPGQDYQLLVVDEEGKTPGLVVYRRHGEQEMVMDVIAAADDVQAVLQAAMRYVEGQGREMFCWITRGQLQRFGTENFLVADTAIQIPCNAWSRGPDVESLQGAWWLTAGDTDFL
;
A
#
# COMPACT_ATOMS: atom_id res chain seq x y z
N MET A 1 14.04 17.79 -29.60
CA MET A 1 12.68 17.33 -29.22
C MET A 1 12.61 15.81 -29.16
N GLU A 2 13.11 15.07 -30.16
CA GLU A 2 13.10 13.58 -30.17
C GLU A 2 13.79 12.93 -28.95
N THR A 3 14.92 13.45 -28.48
CA THR A 3 15.60 12.94 -27.26
C THR A 3 14.86 13.25 -25.96
N GLY A 4 13.91 14.18 -25.98
CA GLY A 4 13.09 14.53 -24.82
C GLY A 4 11.91 13.57 -24.64
N LEU A 5 11.25 13.20 -25.74
CA LEU A 5 10.08 12.30 -25.75
C LEU A 5 10.33 10.94 -25.10
N GLN A 6 11.56 10.42 -25.18
CA GLN A 6 11.97 9.16 -24.54
C GLN A 6 11.96 9.22 -23.01
N GLN A 7 11.87 10.42 -22.40
CA GLN A 7 11.82 10.60 -20.95
C GLN A 7 10.38 10.73 -20.40
N LEU A 8 9.36 10.80 -21.27
CA LEU A 8 7.97 10.65 -20.83
C LEU A 8 7.71 9.18 -20.47
N LEU A 9 7.04 8.94 -19.35
CA LEU A 9 6.66 7.59 -18.95
C LEU A 9 5.71 6.99 -19.98
N TYR A 10 5.87 5.70 -20.28
CA TYR A 10 4.87 4.98 -21.08
C TYR A 10 3.51 5.00 -20.37
N PRO A 11 2.38 5.21 -21.09
CA PRO A 11 2.27 5.40 -22.54
C PRO A 11 2.37 6.86 -23.04
N LEU A 12 2.61 7.85 -22.16
CA LEU A 12 2.63 9.29 -22.50
C LEU A 12 3.64 9.66 -23.59
N ASN A 13 4.78 8.96 -23.66
CA ASN A 13 5.74 9.11 -24.76
C ASN A 13 5.14 8.79 -26.13
N ILE A 14 4.24 7.80 -26.21
CA ILE A 14 3.58 7.38 -27.45
C ILE A 14 2.50 8.38 -27.84
N TYR A 15 1.70 8.84 -26.87
CA TYR A 15 0.75 9.93 -27.08
C TYR A 15 1.45 11.18 -27.62
N ALA A 16 2.53 11.59 -26.97
CA ALA A 16 3.30 12.77 -27.38
C ALA A 16 3.93 12.64 -28.78
N THR A 17 4.39 11.45 -29.15
CA THR A 17 4.97 11.18 -30.47
C THR A 17 3.91 11.23 -31.58
N GLY A 18 2.75 10.61 -31.38
CA GLY A 18 1.63 10.68 -32.33
C GLY A 18 1.15 12.12 -32.55
N MET A 19 1.09 12.90 -31.48
CA MET A 19 0.71 14.32 -31.54
C MET A 19 1.71 15.20 -32.28
N LEU A 20 3.01 15.03 -32.04
CA LEU A 20 4.04 15.81 -32.73
C LEU A 20 3.94 15.61 -34.25
N ARG A 21 3.59 14.41 -34.70
CA ARG A 21 3.38 14.09 -36.12
C ARG A 21 2.09 14.70 -36.69
N ASP A 22 1.00 14.66 -35.92
CA ASP A 22 -0.31 15.16 -36.37
C ASP A 22 -0.40 16.69 -36.36
N GLN A 23 0.21 17.34 -35.36
CA GLN A 23 0.01 18.77 -35.07
C GLN A 23 1.30 19.60 -35.12
N GLY A 24 2.47 18.97 -35.29
CA GLY A 24 3.77 19.66 -35.23
C GLY A 24 4.15 20.16 -33.82
N ARG A 25 3.34 19.86 -32.80
CA ARG A 25 3.55 20.26 -31.39
C ARG A 25 2.88 19.29 -30.42
N ILE A 26 3.38 19.21 -29.20
CA ILE A 26 2.77 18.42 -28.10
C ILE A 26 1.84 19.36 -27.32
N SER A 27 0.55 19.30 -27.62
CA SER A 27 -0.46 20.16 -26.99
C SER A 27 -0.97 19.58 -25.65
N TYR A 28 -1.14 18.26 -25.51
CA TYR A 28 -1.78 17.59 -24.36
C TYR A 28 -1.14 16.23 -24.08
N LEU A 29 -1.38 15.68 -22.88
CA LEU A 29 -0.86 14.37 -22.45
C LEU A 29 -1.93 13.51 -21.76
N SER A 30 -3.21 13.81 -21.97
CA SER A 30 -4.33 13.13 -21.33
C SER A 30 -5.45 12.75 -22.30
N TYR A 31 -6.38 11.91 -21.85
CA TYR A 31 -7.62 11.64 -22.57
C TYR A 31 -8.55 12.85 -22.57
N GLY A 32 -9.21 13.09 -23.71
CA GLY A 32 -10.19 14.15 -23.87
C GLY A 32 -11.60 13.66 -23.60
N TRP A 33 -12.58 14.56 -23.68
CA TRP A 33 -13.98 14.22 -23.53
C TRP A 33 -14.79 14.76 -24.70
N VAL A 34 -15.64 13.93 -25.30
CA VAL A 34 -16.60 14.36 -26.33
C VAL A 34 -18.02 14.43 -25.76
N GLY A 35 -18.77 15.47 -26.10
CA GLY A 35 -20.16 15.65 -25.68
C GLY A 35 -21.13 14.68 -26.34
N GLY A 36 -22.30 14.49 -25.72
CA GLY A 36 -23.28 13.42 -26.02
C GLY A 36 -24.04 13.46 -27.35
N GLU A 37 -23.62 14.23 -28.36
CA GLU A 37 -24.16 14.15 -29.73
C GLU A 37 -23.00 14.08 -30.73
N LEU A 38 -22.57 12.86 -31.05
CA LEU A 38 -21.57 12.59 -32.09
C LEU A 38 -22.17 12.85 -33.47
N SER A 39 -21.94 14.05 -34.01
CA SER A 39 -22.23 14.32 -35.44
C SER A 39 -21.06 14.95 -36.21
N GLN A 40 -19.92 15.26 -35.58
CA GLN A 40 -18.73 15.79 -36.25
C GLN A 40 -17.43 15.21 -35.67
N ALA A 41 -16.41 15.06 -36.52
CA ALA A 41 -15.08 14.60 -36.12
C ALA A 41 -14.40 15.65 -35.24
N VAL A 42 -14.49 15.52 -33.92
CA VAL A 42 -13.83 16.39 -32.95
C VAL A 42 -12.32 16.13 -33.00
N THR A 43 -11.53 17.20 -33.04
CA THR A 43 -10.07 17.09 -32.90
C THR A 43 -9.72 16.77 -31.45
N PRO A 44 -8.62 16.07 -31.18
CA PRO A 44 -8.25 15.80 -29.79
C PRO A 44 -8.05 17.05 -28.93
N LEU A 45 -7.61 18.17 -29.52
CA LEU A 45 -7.48 19.45 -28.82
C LEU A 45 -8.86 20.01 -28.41
N GLU A 46 -9.85 19.93 -29.29
CA GLU A 46 -11.23 20.32 -28.96
C GLU A 46 -11.82 19.42 -27.87
N ALA A 47 -11.52 18.13 -27.88
CA ALA A 47 -11.96 17.22 -26.81
C ALA A 47 -11.27 17.51 -25.46
N GLN A 48 -10.01 17.95 -25.47
CA GLN A 48 -9.33 18.45 -24.27
C GLN A 48 -9.97 19.74 -23.77
N GLN A 49 -10.25 20.68 -24.67
CA GLN A 49 -10.92 21.94 -24.31
C GLN A 49 -12.31 21.68 -23.72
N ALA A 50 -13.08 20.75 -24.31
CA ALA A 50 -14.39 20.38 -23.78
C ALA A 50 -14.32 19.80 -22.37
N LEU A 51 -13.30 18.98 -22.07
CA LEU A 51 -13.05 18.49 -20.71
C LEU A 51 -12.67 19.65 -19.76
N ALA A 52 -11.79 20.54 -20.20
CA ALA A 52 -11.42 21.73 -19.42
C ALA A 52 -12.63 22.62 -19.13
N ASP A 53 -13.56 22.75 -20.07
CA ASP A 53 -14.81 23.49 -19.89
C ASP A 53 -15.72 22.83 -18.85
N GLN A 54 -15.78 21.49 -18.80
CA GLN A 54 -16.51 20.78 -17.72
C GLN A 54 -15.89 21.05 -16.35
N ILE A 55 -14.56 21.05 -16.25
CA ILE A 55 -13.84 21.36 -15.01
C ILE A 55 -14.08 22.81 -14.60
N LEU A 56 -13.94 23.75 -15.54
CA LEU A 56 -14.17 25.18 -15.33
C LEU A 56 -15.58 25.47 -14.82
N ALA A 57 -16.60 24.76 -15.33
CA ALA A 57 -17.98 24.88 -14.85
C ALA A 57 -18.14 24.50 -13.36
N LEU A 58 -17.28 23.63 -12.82
CA LEU A 58 -17.29 23.25 -11.40
C LEU A 58 -16.49 24.18 -10.50
N VAL A 59 -15.51 24.90 -11.04
CA VAL A 59 -14.75 25.93 -10.31
C VAL A 59 -15.73 26.90 -9.67
N ASN A 60 -16.63 27.51 -10.46
CA ASN A 60 -17.71 28.41 -10.01
C ASN A 60 -17.27 29.35 -8.85
N LYS A 61 -16.19 30.11 -9.11
CA LYS A 61 -15.63 31.13 -8.22
C LYS A 61 -15.50 32.47 -8.97
N PRO A 62 -15.46 33.61 -8.25
CA PRO A 62 -15.22 34.92 -8.88
C PRO A 62 -13.86 34.98 -9.58
N ALA A 63 -13.74 35.86 -10.59
CA ALA A 63 -12.45 36.20 -11.16
C ALA A 63 -11.49 36.74 -10.08
N GLY A 64 -10.21 36.46 -10.22
CA GLY A 64 -9.18 36.73 -9.22
C GLY A 64 -9.03 35.64 -8.15
N SER A 65 -9.93 34.65 -8.09
CA SER A 65 -9.74 33.50 -7.20
C SER A 65 -8.48 32.70 -7.55
N ARG A 66 -7.83 32.17 -6.52
CA ARG A 66 -6.57 31.43 -6.63
C ARG A 66 -6.85 29.95 -6.88
N VAL A 67 -6.25 29.39 -7.92
CA VAL A 67 -6.44 28.00 -8.34
C VAL A 67 -5.10 27.28 -8.39
N LEU A 68 -5.02 26.10 -7.76
CA LEU A 68 -3.87 25.19 -7.86
C LEU A 68 -4.22 24.00 -8.76
N ASP A 69 -3.45 23.79 -9.82
CA ASP A 69 -3.51 22.63 -10.71
C ASP A 69 -2.32 21.68 -10.41
N ILE A 70 -2.62 20.52 -9.81
CA ILE A 70 -1.62 19.53 -9.40
C ILE A 70 -1.44 18.51 -10.53
N GLY A 71 -0.20 18.33 -10.99
CA GLY A 71 0.09 17.57 -12.20
C GLY A 71 -0.35 18.34 -13.45
N CYS A 72 0.02 19.62 -13.54
CA CYS A 72 -0.48 20.53 -14.57
C CYS A 72 -0.07 20.17 -16.01
N GLY A 73 0.82 19.18 -16.19
CA GLY A 73 1.18 18.64 -17.49
C GLY A 73 1.71 19.71 -18.43
N THR A 74 1.13 19.81 -19.64
CA THR A 74 1.52 20.81 -20.66
C THR A 74 0.86 22.19 -20.47
N GLY A 75 0.10 22.39 -19.39
CA GLY A 75 -0.50 23.67 -19.03
C GLY A 75 -1.80 24.03 -19.77
N GLN A 76 -2.46 23.09 -20.45
CA GLN A 76 -3.70 23.38 -21.20
C GLN A 76 -4.85 23.82 -20.29
N LEU A 77 -5.08 23.11 -19.17
CA LEU A 77 -6.08 23.51 -18.19
C LEU A 77 -5.75 24.89 -17.60
N MET A 78 -4.46 25.14 -17.33
CA MET A 78 -4.00 26.44 -16.83
C MET A 78 -4.37 27.59 -17.78
N LEU A 79 -4.32 27.37 -19.10
CA LEU A 79 -4.76 28.37 -20.08
C LEU A 79 -6.25 28.69 -19.96
N ALA A 80 -7.10 27.66 -19.91
CA ALA A 80 -8.55 27.83 -19.79
C ALA A 80 -8.93 28.56 -18.50
N LEU A 81 -8.29 28.21 -17.37
CA LEU A 81 -8.48 28.86 -16.08
C LEU A 81 -7.99 30.31 -16.08
N SER A 82 -6.77 30.56 -16.57
CA SER A 82 -6.19 31.92 -16.60
C SER A 82 -6.98 32.83 -17.55
N GLY A 83 -7.42 32.30 -18.70
CA GLY A 83 -8.29 33.02 -19.65
C GLY A 83 -9.66 33.37 -19.08
N SER A 84 -10.11 32.65 -18.06
CA SER A 84 -11.34 32.92 -17.30
C SER A 84 -11.14 33.90 -16.13
N GLY A 85 -9.91 34.43 -15.97
CA GLY A 85 -9.59 35.46 -14.98
C GLY A 85 -9.14 34.93 -13.62
N PHE A 86 -8.79 33.65 -13.49
CA PHE A 86 -8.25 33.09 -12.24
C PHE A 86 -6.75 33.35 -12.07
N GLU A 87 -6.28 33.41 -10.83
CA GLU A 87 -4.85 33.41 -10.49
C GLU A 87 -4.37 31.95 -10.41
N VAL A 88 -3.73 31.45 -11.47
CA VAL A 88 -3.44 30.03 -11.62
C VAL A 88 -1.99 29.71 -11.23
N HIS A 89 -1.85 28.70 -10.38
CA HIS A 89 -0.60 28.04 -10.04
C HIS A 89 -0.66 26.58 -10.53
N GLY A 90 0.36 26.15 -11.27
CA GLY A 90 0.54 24.77 -11.70
C GLY A 90 1.78 24.18 -11.06
N ILE A 91 1.70 22.92 -10.62
CA ILE A 91 2.85 22.16 -10.11
C ILE A 91 2.93 20.81 -10.80
N ASP A 92 4.12 20.44 -11.26
CA ASP A 92 4.39 19.14 -11.87
C ASP A 92 5.84 18.72 -11.56
N ASN A 93 6.08 17.42 -11.39
CA ASN A 93 7.42 16.89 -11.08
C ASN A 93 8.24 16.60 -12.35
N ASN A 94 7.60 16.58 -13.52
CA ASN A 94 8.25 16.32 -14.79
C ASN A 94 8.78 17.64 -15.38
N ALA A 95 10.11 17.76 -15.41
CA ALA A 95 10.79 18.95 -15.90
C ALA A 95 10.41 19.33 -17.35
N GLN A 96 10.09 18.36 -18.20
CA GLN A 96 9.69 18.61 -19.59
C GLN A 96 8.25 19.08 -19.69
N ALA A 97 7.33 18.47 -18.94
CA ALA A 97 5.95 18.94 -18.85
C ALA A 97 5.92 20.40 -18.36
N VAL A 98 6.70 20.72 -17.33
CA VAL A 98 6.87 22.10 -16.84
C VAL A 98 7.42 23.05 -17.90
N ALA A 99 8.42 22.62 -18.69
CA ALA A 99 8.95 23.44 -19.78
C ALA A 99 7.86 23.75 -20.83
N LEU A 100 7.08 22.73 -21.23
CA LEU A 100 5.95 22.89 -22.13
C LEU A 100 4.87 23.81 -21.53
N ALA A 101 4.51 23.64 -20.26
CA ALA A 101 3.54 24.49 -19.58
C ALA A 101 3.98 25.96 -19.53
N ARG A 102 5.26 26.24 -19.26
CA ARG A 102 5.82 27.60 -19.29
C ARG A 102 5.74 28.22 -20.67
N ASP A 103 6.04 27.46 -21.72
CA ASP A 103 5.94 27.93 -23.11
C ASP A 103 4.48 28.17 -23.52
N THR A 104 3.58 27.26 -23.14
CA THR A 104 2.12 27.38 -23.32
C THR A 104 1.59 28.67 -22.71
N VAL A 105 1.88 28.93 -21.43
CA VAL A 105 1.48 30.16 -20.71
C VAL A 105 2.07 31.41 -21.37
N ARG A 106 3.39 31.43 -21.64
CA ARG A 106 4.07 32.58 -22.25
C ARG A 106 3.50 32.92 -23.63
N SER A 107 3.25 31.92 -24.46
CA SER A 107 2.77 32.11 -25.84
C SER A 107 1.33 32.65 -25.91
N SER A 108 0.55 32.45 -24.86
CA SER A 108 -0.85 32.87 -24.77
C SER A 108 -1.01 34.28 -24.17
N GLY A 109 0.09 34.90 -23.72
CA GLY A 109 0.08 36.24 -23.09
C GLY A 109 -0.64 36.29 -21.74
N LEU A 110 -0.91 35.13 -21.14
CA LEU A 110 -1.56 34.98 -19.83
C LEU A 110 -0.51 34.89 -18.72
N SER A 111 -0.89 35.26 -17.50
CA SER A 111 -0.05 35.15 -16.31
C SER A 111 -0.47 33.92 -15.48
N ALA A 112 0.40 32.92 -15.42
CA ALA A 112 0.26 31.78 -14.51
C ALA A 112 1.63 31.38 -13.94
N ASN A 113 1.65 30.87 -12.71
CA ASN A 113 2.87 30.43 -12.05
C ASN A 113 3.07 28.93 -12.25
N VAL A 114 4.19 28.51 -12.86
CA VAL A 114 4.51 27.08 -13.12
C VAL A 114 5.71 26.63 -12.29
N ILE A 115 5.44 25.73 -11.35
CA ILE A 115 6.38 25.20 -10.35
C ILE A 115 6.86 23.82 -10.79
N HIS A 116 8.17 23.61 -10.79
CA HIS A 116 8.78 22.28 -10.95
C HIS A 116 9.13 21.76 -9.57
N ASP A 117 8.31 20.87 -9.01
CA ASP A 117 8.53 20.25 -7.71
C ASP A 117 7.70 18.97 -7.55
N ASP A 118 8.06 18.12 -6.60
CA ASP A 118 7.27 16.96 -6.21
C ASP A 118 6.16 17.40 -5.25
N PHE A 119 4.92 17.42 -5.75
CA PHE A 119 3.77 17.81 -4.95
C PHE A 119 3.69 17.04 -3.64
N SER A 120 4.08 15.75 -3.59
CA SER A 120 4.00 14.91 -2.37
C SER A 120 4.74 15.51 -1.17
N ARG A 121 5.73 16.38 -1.41
CA ARG A 121 6.52 17.08 -0.40
C ARG A 121 6.24 18.58 -0.38
N ALA A 122 6.12 19.19 -1.56
CA ALA A 122 6.01 20.64 -1.73
C ALA A 122 4.81 21.25 -1.01
N TRP A 123 3.67 20.55 -0.95
CA TRP A 123 2.44 21.09 -0.33
C TRP A 123 2.62 21.51 1.14
N GLN A 124 3.57 20.90 1.87
CA GLN A 124 3.83 21.21 3.29
C GLN A 124 4.46 22.60 3.49
N SER A 125 5.15 23.15 2.48
CA SER A 125 5.76 24.48 2.54
C SER A 125 4.90 25.57 1.88
N MET A 126 3.80 25.18 1.24
CA MET A 126 2.84 26.11 0.65
C MET A 126 1.96 26.75 1.73
N GLU A 127 1.50 27.96 1.46
CA GLU A 127 0.64 28.76 2.33
C GLU A 127 -0.66 28.00 2.65
N ALA A 128 -0.93 27.82 3.95
CA ALA A 128 -2.18 27.24 4.41
C ALA A 128 -3.35 28.17 4.04
N GLY A 129 -4.43 27.61 3.50
CA GLY A 129 -5.57 28.40 3.03
C GLY A 129 -5.28 29.32 1.83
N GLY A 130 -4.20 29.08 1.09
CA GLY A 130 -3.77 29.93 -0.02
C GLY A 130 -4.63 29.83 -1.30
N PHE A 131 -5.51 28.82 -1.44
CA PHE A 131 -6.23 28.56 -2.69
C PHE A 131 -7.74 28.43 -2.50
N ASP A 132 -8.52 29.01 -3.43
CA ASP A 132 -9.97 28.82 -3.47
C ASP A 132 -10.36 27.47 -4.07
N VAL A 133 -9.55 26.97 -5.01
CA VAL A 133 -9.77 25.71 -5.72
C VAL A 133 -8.45 24.95 -5.89
N VAL A 134 -8.49 23.65 -5.63
CA VAL A 134 -7.42 22.71 -5.96
C VAL A 134 -7.96 21.72 -6.97
N ILE A 135 -7.22 21.44 -8.04
CA ILE A 135 -7.64 20.59 -9.16
C ILE A 135 -6.60 19.49 -9.38
N LEU A 136 -7.08 18.27 -9.61
CA LEU A 136 -6.31 17.16 -10.16
C LEU A 136 -7.01 16.66 -11.42
N GLN A 137 -6.43 16.93 -12.59
CA GLN A 137 -6.90 16.37 -13.87
C GLN A 137 -5.94 15.26 -14.30
N ASN A 138 -6.38 14.00 -14.22
CA ASN A 138 -5.63 12.80 -14.60
C ASN A 138 -4.29 12.65 -13.86
N SER A 139 -4.18 13.24 -12.67
CA SER A 139 -3.00 13.19 -11.83
C SER A 139 -3.27 12.54 -10.46
N PHE A 140 -4.54 12.33 -10.09
CA PHE A 140 -4.93 11.82 -8.78
C PHE A 140 -4.42 10.40 -8.53
N ARG A 141 -4.43 9.53 -9.55
CA ARG A 141 -3.92 8.15 -9.47
C ARG A 141 -2.46 8.01 -9.02
N TYR A 142 -1.65 9.06 -9.16
CA TYR A 142 -0.23 9.01 -8.82
C TYR A 142 0.05 9.31 -7.34
N PHE A 143 -0.98 9.67 -6.57
CA PHE A 143 -0.85 10.03 -5.17
C PHE A 143 -1.70 9.11 -4.29
N PRO A 144 -1.23 8.79 -3.08
CA PRO A 144 -2.10 8.24 -2.06
C PRO A 144 -3.26 9.22 -1.78
N SER A 145 -4.51 8.75 -1.88
CA SER A 145 -5.71 9.58 -1.68
C SER A 145 -5.69 10.35 -0.35
N SER A 146 -5.24 9.70 0.74
CA SER A 146 -5.01 10.33 2.06
C SER A 146 -4.13 11.60 2.01
N LEU A 147 -3.08 11.59 1.18
CA LEU A 147 -2.18 12.72 0.99
C LEU A 147 -2.92 13.86 0.30
N ILE A 148 -3.64 13.58 -0.79
CA ILE A 148 -4.38 14.60 -1.53
C ILE A 148 -5.44 15.24 -0.66
N PHE A 149 -6.21 14.46 0.10
CA PHE A 149 -7.23 15.02 0.98
C PHE A 149 -6.62 15.85 2.10
N SER A 150 -5.49 15.42 2.67
CA SER A 150 -4.78 16.19 3.70
C SER A 150 -4.18 17.47 3.14
N ALA A 151 -3.56 17.42 1.96
CA ALA A 151 -3.02 18.58 1.28
C ALA A 151 -4.13 19.56 0.89
N ALA A 152 -5.26 19.08 0.35
CA ALA A 152 -6.40 19.92 0.01
C ALA A 152 -6.95 20.65 1.25
N LEU A 153 -7.11 19.97 2.40
CA LEU A 153 -7.55 20.62 3.63
C LEU A 153 -6.57 21.67 4.15
N HIS A 154 -5.27 21.47 3.95
CA HIS A 154 -4.25 22.44 4.32
C HIS A 154 -4.25 23.66 3.40
N LEU A 155 -4.36 23.42 2.09
CA LEU A 155 -4.19 24.43 1.04
C LEU A 155 -5.46 25.26 0.77
N LEU A 156 -6.65 24.68 0.99
CA LEU A 156 -7.91 25.33 0.64
C LEU A 156 -8.28 26.42 1.66
N ALA A 157 -8.59 27.59 1.13
CA ALA A 157 -9.24 28.66 1.87
C ALA A 157 -10.63 28.19 2.37
N PRO A 158 -11.19 28.85 3.39
CA PRO A 158 -12.55 28.57 3.86
C PRO A 158 -13.58 28.63 2.72
N GLY A 159 -14.40 27.58 2.58
CA GLY A 159 -15.34 27.44 1.48
C GLY A 159 -14.68 27.12 0.13
N GLY A 160 -13.40 26.74 0.13
CA GLY A 160 -12.69 26.21 -1.01
C GLY A 160 -13.14 24.79 -1.37
N ARG A 161 -12.73 24.34 -2.57
CA ARG A 161 -13.11 23.03 -3.10
C ARG A 161 -11.98 22.31 -3.81
N LEU A 162 -12.04 20.99 -3.73
CA LEU A 162 -11.20 20.07 -4.47
C LEU A 162 -11.99 19.52 -5.66
N ILE A 163 -11.41 19.61 -6.86
CA ILE A 163 -11.97 19.05 -8.09
C ILE A 163 -11.05 17.92 -8.56
N ILE A 164 -11.61 16.75 -8.82
CA ILE A 164 -10.86 15.59 -9.33
C ILE A 164 -11.52 15.13 -10.62
N SER A 165 -10.76 15.10 -11.72
CA SER A 165 -11.14 14.43 -12.97
C SER A 165 -10.20 13.25 -13.17
N GLU A 166 -10.69 12.03 -12.95
CA GLU A 166 -9.85 10.83 -12.97
C GLU A 166 -10.68 9.60 -13.35
N GLU A 167 -10.00 8.57 -13.82
CA GLU A 167 -10.57 7.24 -14.02
C GLU A 167 -10.39 6.38 -12.77
N PHE A 168 -11.49 5.77 -12.33
CA PHE A 168 -11.58 4.99 -11.11
C PHE A 168 -12.04 3.57 -11.41
N ASP A 169 -11.57 2.62 -10.60
CA ASP A 169 -12.20 1.31 -10.49
C ASP A 169 -13.57 1.47 -9.78
N VAL A 170 -14.62 0.96 -10.43
CA VAL A 170 -16.00 0.89 -9.93
C VAL A 170 -16.36 -0.53 -9.49
N GLU A 171 -15.56 -1.51 -9.94
CA GLU A 171 -15.82 -2.90 -9.69
C GLU A 171 -15.65 -3.28 -8.21
N HIS A 172 -16.64 -4.04 -7.77
CA HIS A 172 -16.76 -4.57 -6.43
C HIS A 172 -15.96 -5.88 -6.26
N ALA A 173 -14.70 -5.91 -6.70
CA ALA A 173 -13.90 -7.14 -6.82
C ALA A 173 -14.17 -8.15 -5.68
N GLU A 174 -14.87 -9.24 -6.01
CA GLU A 174 -15.07 -10.42 -5.14
C GLU A 174 -13.83 -11.34 -5.17
N HIS A 175 -12.88 -11.04 -6.05
CA HIS A 175 -11.67 -11.82 -6.28
C HIS A 175 -10.43 -10.90 -6.28
N ARG A 176 -9.26 -11.49 -6.04
CA ARG A 176 -7.97 -10.79 -6.03
C ARG A 176 -7.67 -10.17 -7.40
N LYS A 177 -7.68 -8.84 -7.47
CA LYS A 177 -7.26 -8.03 -8.63
C LYS A 177 -6.53 -6.82 -8.08
N GLN A 178 -5.21 -6.80 -8.17
CA GLN A 178 -4.43 -5.65 -7.74
C GLN A 178 -4.83 -4.46 -8.59
N ARG A 179 -5.31 -3.38 -7.95
CA ARG A 179 -5.80 -2.21 -8.67
C ARG A 179 -4.64 -1.41 -9.23
N GLU A 180 -4.78 -0.99 -10.48
CA GLU A 180 -3.94 0.05 -11.10
C GLU A 180 -4.52 1.44 -10.86
N LEU A 181 -5.81 1.52 -10.50
CA LEU A 181 -6.57 2.74 -10.34
C LEU A 181 -7.10 2.92 -8.91
N PRO A 182 -7.30 4.17 -8.46
CA PRO A 182 -8.02 4.43 -7.23
C PRO A 182 -9.45 3.89 -7.35
N ALA A 183 -9.96 3.31 -6.26
CA ALA A 183 -11.36 2.90 -6.24
C ALA A 183 -12.27 4.02 -5.80
N LEU A 184 -13.37 4.16 -6.53
CA LEU A 184 -14.28 5.28 -6.35
C LEU A 184 -14.92 5.29 -4.96
N ASP A 185 -15.47 4.17 -4.52
CA ASP A 185 -16.19 4.10 -3.23
C ASP A 185 -15.26 4.37 -2.04
N TYR A 186 -14.03 3.82 -2.06
CA TYR A 186 -13.04 4.08 -1.02
C TYR A 186 -12.56 5.53 -1.06
N THR A 187 -12.32 6.08 -2.25
CA THR A 187 -11.93 7.48 -2.44
C THR A 187 -12.97 8.43 -1.85
N LEU A 188 -14.26 8.22 -2.16
CA LEU A 188 -15.35 9.05 -1.65
C LEU A 188 -15.52 8.91 -0.14
N ALA A 189 -15.48 7.68 0.38
CA ALA A 189 -15.58 7.44 1.81
C ALA A 189 -14.39 8.03 2.58
N GLU A 190 -13.19 7.98 2.02
CA GLU A 190 -12.00 8.59 2.61
C GLU A 190 -12.06 10.12 2.56
N ALA A 191 -12.53 10.72 1.46
CA ALA A 191 -12.76 12.16 1.37
C ALA A 191 -13.70 12.63 2.50
N GLU A 192 -14.83 11.95 2.69
CA GLU A 192 -15.83 12.29 3.72
C GLU A 192 -15.23 12.20 5.14
N ARG A 193 -14.49 11.11 5.45
CA ARG A 193 -13.80 10.96 6.73
C ARG A 193 -12.72 12.02 6.95
N ASN A 194 -12.13 12.51 5.86
CA ASN A 194 -11.23 13.64 5.84
C ASN A 194 -11.97 14.98 5.67
N GLY A 195 -13.30 15.04 5.86
CA GLY A 195 -14.08 16.28 5.96
C GLY A 195 -14.22 17.08 4.66
N LEU A 196 -14.00 16.40 3.54
CA LEU A 196 -14.32 16.86 2.20
C LEU A 196 -15.63 16.18 1.79
N GLN A 197 -16.67 16.98 1.52
CA GLN A 197 -18.00 16.48 1.22
C GLN A 197 -18.25 16.49 -0.28
N LEU A 198 -18.71 15.36 -0.83
CA LEU A 198 -19.11 15.29 -2.23
C LEU A 198 -20.37 16.13 -2.46
N SER A 199 -20.23 17.19 -3.26
CA SER A 199 -21.33 18.08 -3.62
C SER A 199 -21.80 17.90 -5.06
N ARG A 200 -20.90 17.47 -5.95
CA ARG A 200 -21.26 17.10 -7.32
C ARG A 200 -20.40 15.95 -7.81
N ARG A 201 -21.02 15.04 -8.56
CA ARG A 201 -20.39 13.94 -9.27
C ARG A 201 -20.96 13.87 -10.68
N MET A 202 -20.09 13.79 -11.67
CA MET A 202 -20.45 13.65 -13.08
C MET A 202 -19.72 12.45 -13.65
N ASP A 203 -20.45 11.54 -14.29
CA ASP A 203 -19.87 10.43 -15.02
C ASP A 203 -19.54 10.89 -16.45
N LEU A 204 -18.25 10.91 -16.77
CA LEU A 204 -17.75 11.34 -18.08
C LEU A 204 -17.38 10.14 -18.97
N SER A 205 -17.61 8.90 -18.51
CA SER A 205 -17.10 7.68 -19.15
C SER A 205 -17.55 7.56 -20.60
N ALA A 206 -18.82 7.84 -20.91
CA ALA A 206 -19.32 7.75 -22.27
C ALA A 206 -18.56 8.67 -23.26
N GLY A 207 -18.24 9.90 -22.82
CA GLY A 207 -17.49 10.85 -23.64
C GLY A 207 -16.00 10.53 -23.71
N VAL A 208 -15.42 9.91 -22.68
CA VAL A 208 -14.02 9.42 -22.71
C VAL A 208 -13.89 8.20 -23.61
N ILE A 209 -14.85 7.26 -23.54
CA ILE A 209 -14.93 6.10 -24.45
C ILE A 209 -15.00 6.57 -25.90
N GLY A 210 -15.87 7.53 -26.22
CA GLY A 210 -15.97 8.09 -27.57
C GLY A 210 -14.66 8.70 -28.05
N PHE A 211 -13.99 9.47 -27.19
CA PHE A 211 -12.66 10.02 -27.49
C PHE A 211 -11.63 8.91 -27.76
N MET A 212 -11.58 7.88 -26.91
CA MET A 212 -10.61 6.79 -27.02
C MET A 212 -10.80 5.96 -28.29
N GLN A 213 -12.05 5.71 -28.70
CA GLN A 213 -12.37 5.03 -29.96
C GLN A 213 -11.87 5.84 -31.17
N ASP A 214 -12.17 7.13 -31.21
CA ASP A 214 -11.73 8.02 -32.28
C ASP A 214 -10.19 8.16 -32.30
N PHE A 215 -9.58 8.24 -31.12
CA PHE A 215 -8.13 8.32 -30.97
C PHE A 215 -7.43 7.04 -31.43
N SER A 216 -7.94 5.86 -31.05
CA SER A 216 -7.41 4.56 -31.52
C SER A 216 -7.43 4.46 -33.04
N ALA A 217 -8.56 4.81 -33.67
CA ALA A 217 -8.70 4.78 -35.13
C ALA A 217 -7.77 5.79 -35.85
N ARG A 218 -7.36 6.88 -35.18
CA ARG A 218 -6.34 7.80 -35.71
C ARG A 218 -4.94 7.21 -35.58
N LEU A 219 -4.59 6.65 -34.43
CA LEU A 219 -3.30 6.00 -34.20
C LEU A 219 -3.08 4.82 -35.17
N GLU A 220 -4.09 3.98 -35.36
CA GLU A 220 -4.03 2.84 -36.29
C GLU A 220 -3.65 3.26 -37.72
N ARG A 221 -4.21 4.38 -38.20
CA ARG A 221 -3.88 4.93 -39.53
C ARG A 221 -2.44 5.46 -39.64
N GLN A 222 -1.82 5.81 -38.51
CA GLN A 222 -0.47 6.37 -38.44
C GLN A 222 0.60 5.32 -38.09
N ALA A 223 0.21 4.19 -37.50
CA ALA A 223 1.11 3.19 -36.95
C ALA A 223 2.15 2.70 -37.96
N ALA A 224 1.73 2.34 -39.18
CA ALA A 224 2.64 1.86 -40.23
C ALA A 224 3.72 2.89 -40.58
N GLY A 225 3.37 4.19 -40.59
CA GLY A 225 4.33 5.27 -40.81
C GLY A 225 5.28 5.44 -39.62
N MET A 226 4.77 5.37 -38.38
CA MET A 226 5.62 5.50 -37.18
C MET A 226 6.63 4.35 -37.05
N ILE A 227 6.23 3.14 -37.44
CA ILE A 227 7.11 1.96 -37.46
C ILE A 227 8.16 2.10 -38.56
N ALA A 228 7.77 2.53 -39.76
CA ALA A 228 8.70 2.79 -40.87
C ALA A 228 9.73 3.88 -40.54
N ASP A 229 9.32 4.90 -39.80
CA ASP A 229 10.18 6.01 -39.36
C ASP A 229 11.00 5.68 -38.08
N HIS A 230 10.96 4.42 -37.60
CA HIS A 230 11.65 3.95 -36.38
C HIS A 230 11.30 4.71 -35.09
N LEU A 231 10.13 5.35 -35.05
CA LEU A 231 9.63 6.05 -33.86
C LEU A 231 9.03 5.09 -32.82
N MET A 232 8.67 3.88 -33.24
CA MET A 232 8.05 2.85 -32.44
C MET A 232 8.35 1.46 -33.05
N SER A 233 8.48 0.42 -32.23
CA SER A 233 8.58 -0.96 -32.72
C SER A 233 7.19 -1.58 -32.95
N GLU A 234 7.11 -2.60 -33.81
CA GLU A 234 5.90 -3.40 -34.00
C GLU A 234 5.38 -3.99 -32.68
N SER A 235 6.30 -4.47 -31.82
CA SER A 235 5.94 -5.00 -30.50
C SER A 235 5.34 -3.93 -29.58
N THR A 236 5.86 -2.70 -29.64
CA THR A 236 5.34 -1.58 -28.86
C THR A 236 3.95 -1.20 -29.36
N TRP A 237 3.73 -1.21 -30.68
CA TRP A 237 2.42 -0.95 -31.26
C TRP A 237 1.38 -1.99 -30.81
N GLN A 238 1.73 -3.28 -30.83
CA GLN A 238 0.85 -4.35 -30.35
C GLN A 238 0.48 -4.17 -28.87
N GLN A 239 1.43 -3.77 -28.02
CA GLN A 239 1.18 -3.48 -26.61
C GLN A 239 0.24 -2.29 -26.42
N VAL A 240 0.42 -1.22 -27.19
CA VAL A 240 -0.47 -0.05 -27.15
C VAL A 240 -1.88 -0.42 -27.57
N GLN A 241 -2.02 -1.16 -28.67
CA GLN A 241 -3.32 -1.59 -29.17
C GLN A 241 -4.05 -2.47 -28.15
N GLN A 242 -3.35 -3.45 -27.58
CA GLN A 242 -3.91 -4.31 -26.52
C GLN A 242 -4.30 -3.52 -25.26
N GLY A 243 -3.49 -2.53 -24.86
CA GLY A 243 -3.77 -1.67 -23.72
C GLY A 243 -5.03 -0.82 -23.92
N ILE A 244 -5.15 -0.14 -25.07
CA ILE A 244 -6.33 0.67 -25.40
C ILE A 244 -7.59 -0.20 -25.49
N GLU A 245 -7.50 -1.38 -26.13
CA GLU A 245 -8.62 -2.32 -26.22
C GLU A 245 -9.06 -2.84 -24.85
N HIS A 246 -8.10 -3.14 -23.97
CA HIS A 246 -8.36 -3.54 -22.60
C HIS A 246 -9.07 -2.43 -21.81
N ASP A 247 -8.54 -1.21 -21.82
CA ASP A 247 -9.10 -0.06 -21.10
C ASP A 247 -10.52 0.26 -21.59
N LEU A 248 -10.74 0.27 -22.92
CA LEU A 248 -12.06 0.43 -23.52
C LEU A 248 -13.04 -0.65 -23.07
N THR A 249 -12.60 -1.91 -23.03
CA THR A 249 -13.44 -3.04 -22.59
C THR A 249 -13.83 -2.90 -21.12
N GLU A 250 -12.88 -2.58 -20.24
CA GLU A 250 -13.14 -2.39 -18.80
C GLU A 250 -14.13 -1.24 -18.55
N MET A 251 -14.00 -0.12 -19.27
CA MET A 251 -14.95 1.00 -19.16
C MET A 251 -16.32 0.68 -19.75
N GLN A 252 -16.39 -0.01 -20.90
CA GLN A 252 -17.66 -0.42 -21.52
C GLN A 252 -18.43 -1.44 -20.69
N GLN A 253 -17.72 -2.30 -19.95
CA GLN A 253 -18.31 -3.24 -18.99
C GLN A 253 -18.71 -2.56 -17.67
N GLY A 254 -18.30 -1.31 -17.45
CA GLY A 254 -18.56 -0.56 -16.22
C GLY A 254 -17.66 -0.95 -15.04
N ASN A 255 -16.56 -1.67 -15.29
CA ASN A 255 -15.56 -2.00 -14.27
C ASN A 255 -14.70 -0.78 -13.91
N ARG A 256 -14.51 0.12 -14.88
CA ARG A 256 -13.84 1.42 -14.73
C ARG A 256 -14.78 2.55 -15.13
N SER A 257 -14.58 3.74 -14.54
CA SER A 257 -15.34 4.93 -14.92
C SER A 257 -14.50 6.19 -14.80
N HIS A 258 -14.67 7.11 -15.75
CA HIS A 258 -14.09 8.44 -15.66
C HIS A 258 -15.06 9.36 -14.91
N GLN A 259 -14.65 9.85 -13.75
CA GLN A 259 -15.49 10.68 -12.89
C GLN A 259 -14.90 12.07 -12.76
N LEU A 260 -15.79 13.06 -12.81
CA LEU A 260 -15.51 14.43 -12.41
C LEU A 260 -16.22 14.70 -11.08
N LEU A 261 -15.42 14.88 -10.03
CA LEU A 261 -15.84 15.01 -8.65
C LEU A 261 -15.60 16.43 -8.16
N GLN A 262 -16.60 17.02 -7.51
CA GLN A 262 -16.48 18.24 -6.72
C GLN A 262 -16.64 17.87 -5.24
N LEU A 263 -15.59 18.14 -4.48
CA LEU A 263 -15.53 17.93 -3.05
C LEU A 263 -15.38 19.30 -2.37
N ASP A 264 -16.41 19.73 -1.65
CA ASP A 264 -16.34 21.00 -0.91
C ASP A 264 -15.80 20.76 0.50
N MET A 265 -14.97 21.68 0.98
CA MET A 265 -14.54 21.68 2.37
C MET A 265 -15.76 21.90 3.26
N SER A 266 -16.00 20.99 4.20
CA SER A 266 -17.10 21.15 5.17
C SER A 266 -16.98 22.50 5.90
N SER A 267 -18.13 23.14 6.20
CA SER A 267 -18.16 24.45 6.87
C SER A 267 -17.44 24.38 8.21
N TYR A 268 -16.19 24.83 8.24
CA TYR A 268 -15.33 24.69 9.41
C TYR A 268 -14.59 25.99 9.70
N ASP A 269 -14.25 26.15 10.97
CA ASP A 269 -13.54 27.30 11.51
C ASP A 269 -12.14 27.40 10.88
N PRO A 270 -11.86 28.46 10.08
CA PRO A 270 -10.57 28.69 9.45
C PRO A 270 -9.42 28.70 10.46
N ASP A 271 -9.68 29.18 11.67
CA ASP A 271 -8.68 29.34 12.73
C ASP A 271 -8.27 28.00 13.35
N ARG A 272 -8.96 26.89 13.03
CA ARG A 272 -8.71 25.55 13.57
C ARG A 272 -8.27 24.53 12.53
N VAL A 273 -8.05 24.94 11.27
CA VAL A 273 -7.63 24.04 10.19
C VAL A 273 -6.32 23.31 10.56
N THR A 274 -5.40 24.00 11.23
CA THR A 274 -4.11 23.45 11.70
C THR A 274 -4.22 22.48 12.88
N GLU A 275 -5.35 22.48 13.61
CA GLU A 275 -5.60 21.55 14.70
C GLU A 275 -5.98 20.15 14.20
N ARG A 276 -6.36 20.02 12.92
CA ARG A 276 -6.77 18.75 12.34
C ARG A 276 -5.56 17.90 11.99
N PRO A 277 -5.56 16.61 12.37
CA PRO A 277 -4.51 15.73 11.91
C PRO A 277 -4.60 15.45 10.41
N LEU A 278 -3.48 15.65 9.73
CA LEU A 278 -3.22 15.36 8.32
C LEU A 278 -2.64 13.96 8.21
N ILE A 279 -3.29 13.11 7.42
CA ILE A 279 -2.85 11.73 7.19
C ILE A 279 -1.90 11.74 5.99
N ILE A 280 -0.69 11.22 6.19
CA ILE A 280 0.37 11.24 5.19
C ILE A 280 1.01 9.85 5.04
N PRO A 281 1.60 9.55 3.89
CA PRO A 281 2.51 8.43 3.75
C PRO A 281 3.69 8.61 4.70
N ALA A 282 4.01 7.57 5.46
CA ALA A 282 5.01 7.66 6.53
C ALA A 282 6.44 7.82 5.99
N GLU A 283 6.72 7.37 4.76
CA GLU A 283 7.98 7.49 4.03
C GLU A 283 8.36 8.94 3.69
N LEU A 284 7.44 9.88 3.86
CA LEU A 284 7.75 11.31 3.74
C LEU A 284 8.60 11.83 4.90
N LYS A 285 8.71 11.08 5.99
CA LYS A 285 9.51 11.39 7.18
C LYS A 285 10.74 10.49 7.27
N SER A 286 11.80 10.98 7.88
CA SER A 286 12.97 10.16 8.15
C SER A 286 12.68 9.21 9.33
N SER A 287 13.43 8.13 9.45
CA SER A 287 13.28 7.20 10.59
C SER A 287 13.44 7.90 11.93
N THR A 288 14.36 8.86 12.05
CA THR A 288 14.61 9.60 13.30
C THR A 288 13.45 10.50 13.71
N ASP A 289 12.61 10.94 12.78
CA ASP A 289 11.43 11.77 13.08
C ASP A 289 10.43 11.00 13.98
N TYR A 290 10.42 9.67 13.92
CA TYR A 290 9.52 8.81 14.70
C TYR A 290 10.02 8.55 16.13
N ALA A 291 11.27 8.88 16.46
CA ALA A 291 11.86 8.53 17.75
C ALA A 291 11.05 9.06 18.94
N ALA A 292 10.71 10.36 18.91
CA ALA A 292 9.93 10.98 19.98
C ALA A 292 8.51 10.40 20.11
N LEU A 293 7.88 10.03 19.00
CA LEU A 293 6.56 9.39 19.01
C LEU A 293 6.65 7.97 19.58
N PHE A 294 7.68 7.22 19.19
CA PHE A 294 7.94 5.85 19.63
C PHE A 294 8.18 5.77 21.13
N GLU A 295 9.13 6.55 21.63
CA GLU A 295 9.50 6.56 23.05
C GLU A 295 8.32 6.98 23.93
N ALA A 296 7.53 7.97 23.49
CA ALA A 296 6.33 8.40 24.20
C ALA A 296 5.20 7.35 24.21
N CYS A 297 5.19 6.40 23.27
CA CYS A 297 4.15 5.37 23.16
C CYS A 297 4.53 4.04 23.80
N PHE A 298 5.80 3.63 23.70
CA PHE A 298 6.27 2.29 24.08
C PHE A 298 7.16 2.26 25.32
N ASP A 299 7.54 3.41 25.90
CA ASP A 299 8.43 3.48 27.07
C ASP A 299 9.72 2.66 26.88
N SER A 300 10.25 2.69 25.66
CA SER A 300 11.42 1.96 25.20
C SER A 300 12.22 2.85 24.25
N PRO A 301 13.58 2.83 24.29
CA PRO A 301 14.40 3.68 23.44
C PRO A 301 14.19 3.34 21.96
N PHE A 302 14.19 4.38 21.13
CA PHE A 302 14.11 4.20 19.68
C PHE A 302 15.44 3.65 19.11
N SER A 303 15.36 2.69 18.19
CA SER A 303 16.51 2.16 17.45
C SER A 303 16.33 2.40 15.95
N ALA A 304 17.16 3.26 15.38
CA ALA A 304 17.16 3.54 13.94
C ALA A 304 17.54 2.30 13.12
N ASP A 305 18.48 1.49 13.60
CA ASP A 305 18.89 0.25 12.94
C ASP A 305 17.74 -0.76 12.89
N LEU A 306 17.02 -0.91 14.00
CA LEU A 306 15.84 -1.78 14.04
C LEU A 306 14.73 -1.25 13.14
N TRP A 307 14.51 0.06 13.11
CA TRP A 307 13.54 0.68 12.21
C TRP A 307 13.88 0.46 10.74
N GLN A 308 15.15 0.63 10.36
CA GLN A 308 15.63 0.38 8.99
C GLN A 308 15.54 -1.10 8.63
N TRP A 309 15.80 -1.99 9.57
CA TRP A 309 15.60 -3.42 9.40
C TRP A 309 14.10 -3.73 9.14
N LYS A 310 13.17 -3.18 9.92
CA LYS A 310 11.71 -3.38 9.74
C LYS A 310 11.15 -2.75 8.44
N TYR A 311 11.44 -1.47 8.19
CA TYR A 311 10.74 -0.66 7.17
C TYR A 311 11.59 -0.31 5.94
N GLY A 312 12.90 -0.48 6.00
CA GLY A 312 13.82 -0.10 4.93
C GLY A 312 13.62 -0.90 3.63
N GLU A 313 14.18 -0.40 2.53
CA GLU A 313 14.22 -1.08 1.22
C GLU A 313 12.85 -1.59 0.73
N GLY A 314 11.77 -0.84 1.03
CA GLY A 314 10.43 -1.19 0.58
C GLY A 314 9.75 -2.33 1.37
N ARG A 315 10.35 -2.77 2.50
CA ARG A 315 9.74 -3.72 3.43
C ARG A 315 8.62 -3.12 4.28
N GLY A 316 8.58 -1.79 4.39
CA GLY A 316 7.56 -1.06 5.13
C GLY A 316 6.32 -0.72 4.30
N ALA A 317 5.17 -0.76 4.96
CA ALA A 317 3.94 -0.11 4.53
C ALA A 317 3.38 0.64 5.74
N SER A 318 3.17 1.96 5.63
CA SER A 318 2.90 2.76 6.82
C SER A 318 2.24 4.08 6.51
N VAL A 319 1.35 4.48 7.39
CA VAL A 319 0.67 5.77 7.37
C VAL A 319 0.98 6.52 8.65
N ALA A 320 1.22 7.82 8.55
CA ALA A 320 1.45 8.70 9.70
C ALA A 320 0.40 9.81 9.77
N ALA A 321 0.25 10.40 10.96
CA ALA A 321 -0.56 11.60 11.14
C ALA A 321 0.29 12.75 11.66
N LEU A 322 0.16 13.91 11.01
CA LEU A 322 0.73 15.18 11.45
C LEU A 322 -0.34 16.08 12.04
N LYS A 323 -0.04 16.74 13.16
CA LYS A 323 -0.86 17.82 13.71
C LYS A 323 0.07 18.95 14.09
N GLU A 324 -0.22 20.17 13.62
CA GLU A 324 0.66 21.34 13.77
C GLU A 324 2.12 21.03 13.34
N GLY A 325 2.28 20.30 12.23
CA GLY A 325 3.59 19.89 11.69
C GLY A 325 4.33 18.80 12.48
N ARG A 326 3.78 18.31 13.59
CA ARG A 326 4.40 17.25 14.43
C ARG A 326 3.76 15.89 14.20
N LEU A 327 4.56 14.83 14.22
CA LEU A 327 4.07 13.46 14.23
C LEU A 327 3.29 13.17 15.52
N VAL A 328 2.03 12.76 15.36
CA VAL A 328 1.13 12.46 16.48
C VAL A 328 0.56 11.04 16.44
N ALA A 329 0.63 10.38 15.29
CA ALA A 329 0.30 8.97 15.15
C ALA A 329 1.09 8.31 14.03
N HIS A 330 1.23 7.00 14.11
CA HIS A 330 1.82 6.13 13.10
C HIS A 330 1.06 4.80 13.13
N TYR A 331 0.79 4.25 11.97
CA TYR A 331 0.20 2.94 11.83
C TYR A 331 1.05 2.19 10.80
N GLY A 332 1.92 1.32 11.31
CA GLY A 332 2.91 0.62 10.52
C GLY A 332 2.54 -0.82 10.21
N GLY A 333 3.19 -1.33 9.18
CA GLY A 333 3.19 -2.74 8.85
C GLY A 333 4.44 -3.14 8.08
N ILE A 334 4.85 -4.39 8.29
CA ILE A 334 5.97 -5.02 7.61
C ILE A 334 5.41 -5.97 6.55
N VAL A 335 5.89 -5.84 5.31
CA VAL A 335 5.49 -6.71 4.21
C VAL A 335 6.04 -8.12 4.44
N ARG A 336 5.16 -9.12 4.29
CA ARG A 336 5.47 -10.54 4.42
C ARG A 336 5.11 -11.26 3.13
N ALA A 337 6.07 -11.94 2.53
CA ALA A 337 5.76 -12.94 1.51
C ALA A 337 5.11 -14.15 2.19
N ILE A 338 4.02 -14.65 1.61
CA ILE A 338 3.26 -15.78 2.12
C ILE A 338 2.97 -16.78 1.01
N VAL A 339 2.68 -18.02 1.41
CA VAL A 339 2.00 -19.01 0.57
C VAL A 339 0.58 -19.13 1.13
N TYR A 340 -0.38 -18.62 0.37
CA TYR A 340 -1.81 -18.60 0.67
C TYR A 340 -2.49 -19.79 -0.01
N PHE A 341 -2.80 -20.84 0.76
CA PHE A 341 -3.41 -22.08 0.26
C PHE A 341 -2.68 -22.63 -0.99
N GLY A 342 -1.36 -22.76 -0.89
CA GLY A 342 -0.48 -23.21 -1.98
C GLY A 342 -0.12 -22.15 -3.03
N THR A 343 -0.71 -20.95 -2.99
CA THR A 343 -0.48 -19.88 -3.97
C THR A 343 0.42 -18.78 -3.40
N PRO A 344 1.51 -18.36 -4.08
CA PRO A 344 2.34 -17.24 -3.62
C PRO A 344 1.55 -15.93 -3.57
N GLU A 345 1.60 -15.24 -2.43
CA GLU A 345 0.93 -13.97 -2.18
C GLU A 345 1.73 -13.09 -1.22
N SER A 346 1.21 -11.90 -0.92
CA SER A 346 1.78 -11.04 0.13
C SER A 346 0.75 -10.64 1.20
N ALA A 347 1.25 -10.47 2.42
CA ALA A 347 0.51 -9.94 3.55
C ALA A 347 1.26 -8.74 4.13
N VAL A 348 0.54 -7.92 4.90
CA VAL A 348 1.13 -6.87 5.74
C VAL A 348 0.93 -7.22 7.20
N GLN A 349 2.04 -7.36 7.93
CA GLN A 349 2.05 -7.61 9.35
C GLN A 349 2.07 -6.28 10.09
N ILE A 350 0.93 -5.90 10.66
CA ILE A 350 0.75 -4.67 11.41
C ILE A 350 1.59 -4.67 12.69
N GLY A 351 2.34 -3.59 12.89
CA GLY A 351 3.26 -3.36 14.00
C GLY A 351 3.46 -1.86 14.24
N ASP A 352 4.15 -1.51 15.33
CA ASP A 352 4.50 -0.13 15.70
C ASP A 352 3.31 0.86 15.58
N VAL A 353 2.12 0.43 16.02
CA VAL A 353 0.91 1.28 16.00
C VAL A 353 0.97 2.26 17.18
N MET A 354 1.09 3.54 16.86
CA MET A 354 1.36 4.60 17.80
C MET A 354 0.32 5.72 17.68
N VAL A 355 -0.20 6.17 18.81
CA VAL A 355 -0.94 7.42 18.95
C VAL A 355 -0.45 8.07 20.23
N LEU A 356 0.00 9.33 20.13
CA LEU A 356 0.48 10.08 21.28
C LEU A 356 -0.55 10.03 22.42
N PRO A 357 -0.14 9.75 23.68
CA PRO A 357 -1.06 9.62 24.80
C PRO A 357 -2.07 10.77 24.93
N LYS A 358 -1.65 12.02 24.71
CA LYS A 358 -2.51 13.22 24.78
C LYS A 358 -3.55 13.32 23.66
N GLU A 359 -3.33 12.64 22.54
CA GLU A 359 -4.23 12.64 21.37
C GLU A 359 -5.13 11.39 21.36
N ARG A 360 -4.99 10.49 22.34
CA ARG A 360 -5.87 9.33 22.52
C ARG A 360 -7.24 9.83 22.99
N GLY A 361 -8.10 10.20 22.03
CA GLY A 361 -9.50 10.56 22.28
C GLY A 361 -10.37 9.34 22.60
N PHE A 362 -11.68 9.58 22.79
CA PHE A 362 -12.66 8.50 22.89
C PHE A 362 -12.62 7.60 21.65
N PHE A 363 -12.72 6.28 21.86
CA PHE A 363 -12.77 5.27 20.80
C PHE A 363 -13.96 5.52 19.87
N SER A 364 -13.71 6.27 18.80
CA SER A 364 -14.70 6.81 17.89
C SER A 364 -14.17 6.76 16.46
N ARG A 365 -15.09 6.84 15.49
CA ARG A 365 -14.77 6.88 14.07
C ARG A 365 -14.14 8.20 13.59
N SER A 366 -13.96 9.16 14.49
CA SER A 366 -13.23 10.40 14.23
C SER A 366 -11.84 10.43 14.88
N GLY A 367 -11.52 9.44 15.74
CA GLY A 367 -10.24 9.37 16.44
C GLY A 367 -9.07 9.05 15.52
N LEU A 368 -7.86 9.47 15.93
CA LEU A 368 -6.62 9.27 15.16
C LEU A 368 -6.35 7.80 14.83
N PHE A 369 -6.46 6.91 15.82
CA PHE A 369 -6.28 5.47 15.62
C PHE A 369 -7.15 4.95 14.48
N PHE A 370 -8.44 5.30 14.47
CA PHE A 370 -9.37 4.86 13.44
C PHE A 370 -8.97 5.41 12.07
N ARG A 371 -8.70 6.71 11.96
CA ARG A 371 -8.33 7.34 10.68
C ARG A 371 -7.05 6.76 10.08
N THR A 372 -6.00 6.57 10.89
CA THR A 372 -4.75 5.95 10.40
C THR A 372 -4.93 4.47 10.08
N ALA A 373 -5.73 3.74 10.87
CA ALA A 373 -6.02 2.33 10.59
C ALA A 373 -6.80 2.16 9.30
N THR A 374 -7.88 2.92 9.07
CA THR A 374 -8.66 2.83 7.84
C THR A 374 -7.84 3.20 6.62
N ALA A 375 -7.02 4.26 6.72
CA ALA A 375 -6.13 4.65 5.62
C ALA A 375 -5.11 3.54 5.30
N MET A 376 -4.48 2.95 6.33
CA MET A 376 -3.57 1.84 6.15
C MET A 376 -4.26 0.63 5.48
N LEU A 377 -5.42 0.22 5.99
CA LEU A 377 -6.11 -0.98 5.51
C LEU A 377 -6.61 -0.80 4.08
N GLU A 378 -7.18 0.36 3.73
CA GLU A 378 -7.66 0.64 2.36
C GLU A 378 -6.51 0.72 1.35
N GLN A 379 -5.34 1.24 1.74
CA GLN A 379 -4.19 1.38 0.85
C GLN A 379 -3.39 0.08 0.73
N HIS A 380 -3.30 -0.71 1.80
CA HIS A 380 -2.32 -1.80 1.88
C HIS A 380 -2.89 -3.20 2.07
N ALA A 381 -4.15 -3.40 2.46
CA ALA A 381 -4.71 -4.73 2.70
C ALA A 381 -6.05 -4.98 1.97
N GLY A 382 -6.20 -6.15 1.33
CA GLY A 382 -7.44 -6.61 0.69
C GLY A 382 -7.28 -6.94 -0.80
N TYR A 383 -8.35 -7.39 -1.44
CA TYR A 383 -8.31 -7.87 -2.84
C TYR A 383 -7.75 -6.86 -3.83
N ALA A 384 -8.04 -5.59 -3.56
CA ALA A 384 -7.69 -4.46 -4.39
C ALA A 384 -6.39 -3.75 -3.98
N ALA A 385 -5.83 -4.10 -2.82
CA ALA A 385 -4.66 -3.44 -2.26
C ALA A 385 -3.37 -4.16 -2.63
N ARG A 386 -2.21 -3.58 -2.28
CA ARG A 386 -0.90 -4.18 -2.54
C ARG A 386 -0.77 -5.57 -1.90
N HIS A 387 -1.28 -5.76 -0.68
CA HIS A 387 -1.20 -7.02 0.04
C HIS A 387 -2.59 -7.65 0.20
N LEU A 388 -2.67 -8.97 0.07
CA LEU A 388 -3.93 -9.70 0.16
C LEU A 388 -4.50 -9.64 1.59
N LEU A 389 -3.65 -9.84 2.58
CA LEU A 389 -4.02 -9.95 3.99
C LEU A 389 -3.35 -8.88 4.84
N GLY A 390 -4.07 -8.37 5.84
CA GLY A 390 -3.51 -7.67 6.98
C GLY A 390 -3.67 -8.52 8.23
N PHE A 391 -2.60 -8.71 9.00
CA PHE A 391 -2.60 -9.44 10.28
C PHE A 391 -1.65 -8.78 11.28
N GLY A 392 -1.63 -9.19 12.53
CA GLY A 392 -0.69 -8.67 13.53
C GLY A 392 -0.91 -9.29 14.89
N PHE A 393 -0.33 -8.68 15.93
CA PHE A 393 -0.41 -9.20 17.30
C PHE A 393 -0.82 -8.08 18.27
N PRO A 394 -2.03 -7.53 18.12
CA PRO A 394 -2.49 -6.44 18.99
C PRO A 394 -2.64 -6.95 20.43
N ASN A 395 -2.30 -6.10 21.40
CA ASN A 395 -2.68 -6.37 22.78
C ASN A 395 -4.22 -6.41 22.91
N ILE A 396 -4.72 -7.04 23.98
CA ILE A 396 -6.17 -7.26 24.18
C ILE A 396 -6.98 -5.97 24.11
N LYS A 397 -6.45 -4.84 24.62
CA LYS A 397 -7.14 -3.55 24.58
C LYS A 397 -7.28 -3.05 23.14
N ALA A 398 -6.20 -3.08 22.35
CA ALA A 398 -6.20 -2.70 20.95
C ALA A 398 -7.13 -3.60 20.12
N MET A 399 -7.11 -4.92 20.38
CA MET A 399 -7.99 -5.88 19.72
C MET A 399 -9.47 -5.57 19.94
N HIS A 400 -9.89 -5.33 21.19
CA HIS A 400 -11.28 -4.97 21.50
C HIS A 400 -11.73 -3.66 20.84
N VAL A 401 -10.85 -2.66 20.80
CA VAL A 401 -11.14 -1.39 20.14
C VAL A 401 -11.36 -1.60 18.64
N ALA A 402 -10.48 -2.36 17.99
CA ALA A 402 -10.58 -2.63 16.56
C ALA A 402 -11.81 -3.46 16.19
N LEU A 403 -12.15 -4.48 16.98
CA LEU A 403 -13.39 -5.25 16.84
C LEU A 403 -14.62 -4.35 16.95
N ARG A 404 -14.67 -3.46 17.96
CA ARG A 404 -15.77 -2.50 18.14
C ARG A 404 -15.90 -1.53 16.98
N LEU A 405 -14.78 -1.10 16.40
CA LEU A 405 -14.73 -0.21 15.24
C LEU A 405 -14.95 -0.94 13.91
N LYS A 406 -15.03 -2.29 13.94
CA LYS A 406 -15.12 -3.18 12.76
C LYS A 406 -13.93 -3.04 11.81
N LEU A 407 -12.75 -2.79 12.37
CA LEU A 407 -11.50 -2.76 11.61
C LEU A 407 -10.97 -4.17 11.36
N TYR A 408 -11.12 -5.05 12.36
CA TYR A 408 -10.66 -6.43 12.30
C TYR A 408 -11.79 -7.41 12.65
N GLN A 409 -11.55 -8.67 12.30
CA GLN A 409 -12.16 -9.84 12.93
C GLN A 409 -11.06 -10.76 13.46
N LYS A 410 -11.41 -11.73 14.30
CA LYS A 410 -10.46 -12.68 14.88
C LYS A 410 -10.44 -13.96 14.05
N THR A 411 -9.26 -14.50 13.73
CA THR A 411 -9.09 -15.75 12.98
C THR A 411 -8.40 -16.86 13.77
N ASP A 412 -7.59 -16.54 14.79
CA ASP A 412 -6.90 -17.56 15.58
C ASP A 412 -6.40 -17.01 16.94
N ASP A 413 -5.75 -17.87 17.72
CA ASP A 413 -5.00 -17.56 18.93
C ASP A 413 -3.60 -18.18 18.87
N LEU A 414 -2.59 -17.54 19.46
CA LEU A 414 -1.33 -18.23 19.78
C LEU A 414 -1.47 -18.99 21.10
N VAL A 415 -0.95 -20.21 21.11
CA VAL A 415 -0.85 -21.08 22.27
C VAL A 415 0.60 -21.48 22.50
N SER A 416 0.95 -21.74 23.75
CA SER A 416 2.25 -22.24 24.16
C SER A 416 2.21 -23.76 24.28
N LEU A 417 3.23 -24.41 23.75
CA LEU A 417 3.50 -25.84 23.82
C LEU A 417 4.76 -26.08 24.67
N THR A 418 4.64 -26.95 25.66
CA THR A 418 5.76 -27.49 26.42
C THR A 418 5.69 -29.00 26.39
N LEU A 419 6.82 -29.67 26.23
CA LEU A 419 6.85 -31.13 26.21
C LEU A 419 6.38 -31.68 27.56
N LYS A 420 5.56 -32.72 27.56
CA LYS A 420 5.16 -33.36 28.82
C LYS A 420 6.38 -34.02 29.48
N PRO A 421 6.53 -33.93 30.82
CA PRO A 421 7.69 -34.48 31.53
C PRO A 421 7.93 -35.98 31.29
N GLU A 422 6.87 -36.75 31.08
CA GLU A 422 6.94 -38.17 30.72
C GLU A 422 7.58 -38.39 29.34
N ILE A 423 7.18 -37.61 28.33
CA ILE A 423 7.71 -37.69 26.95
C ILE A 423 9.14 -37.13 26.87
N ALA A 424 9.45 -36.13 27.68
CA ALA A 424 10.78 -35.54 27.82
C ALA A 424 11.81 -36.54 28.36
N ARG A 425 11.39 -37.42 29.29
CA ARG A 425 12.28 -38.36 29.99
C ARG A 425 12.38 -39.74 29.34
N GLU A 426 11.58 -40.02 28.32
CA GLU A 426 11.66 -41.28 27.58
C GLU A 426 13.02 -41.41 26.89
N ALA A 427 13.76 -42.46 27.25
CA ALA A 427 15.00 -42.82 26.58
C ALA A 427 14.66 -43.49 25.24
N THR A 428 14.79 -42.76 24.13
CA THR A 428 14.51 -43.32 22.80
C THR A 428 15.80 -43.53 22.03
N GLU A 429 16.13 -44.80 21.77
CA GLU A 429 17.10 -45.21 20.73
C GLU A 429 16.70 -44.72 19.31
N SER A 430 15.49 -44.15 19.16
CA SER A 430 14.94 -43.58 17.91
C SER A 430 14.80 -42.05 17.89
N ALA A 431 15.45 -41.31 18.79
CA ALA A 431 15.40 -39.84 18.73
C ALA A 431 16.18 -39.34 17.50
N LEU A 432 15.54 -38.49 16.68
CA LEU A 432 16.21 -37.82 15.57
C LEU A 432 17.45 -37.07 16.08
N PRO A 433 18.65 -37.31 15.51
CA PRO A 433 19.85 -36.56 15.83
C PRO A 433 19.64 -35.04 15.75
N VAL A 434 20.09 -34.30 16.77
CA VAL A 434 20.03 -32.84 16.82
C VAL A 434 21.41 -32.26 16.95
N GLN A 435 21.72 -31.24 16.13
CA GLN A 435 23.00 -30.54 16.15
C GLN A 435 22.77 -29.03 16.23
N ALA A 436 23.41 -28.37 17.19
CA ALA A 436 23.53 -26.92 17.16
C ALA A 436 24.46 -26.48 16.02
N LYS A 437 24.03 -25.51 15.23
CA LYS A 437 24.79 -24.96 14.09
C LYS A 437 25.02 -23.47 14.25
N ASP A 438 26.18 -23.03 13.78
CA ASP A 438 26.49 -21.61 13.64
C ASP A 438 25.90 -21.08 12.32
N TRP A 439 25.39 -19.85 12.34
CA TRP A 439 24.83 -19.15 11.18
C TRP A 439 25.79 -19.05 9.99
N SER A 440 27.11 -19.02 10.23
CA SER A 440 28.13 -18.98 9.18
C SER A 440 28.39 -20.34 8.53
N THR A 441 27.92 -21.43 9.14
CA THR A 441 28.22 -22.81 8.71
C THR A 441 27.04 -23.53 8.10
N ILE A 442 25.82 -23.04 8.30
CA ILE A 442 24.63 -23.56 7.64
C ILE A 442 24.58 -23.07 6.20
N GLU A 443 24.40 -24.00 5.27
CA GLU A 443 24.28 -23.72 3.84
C GLU A 443 22.85 -23.31 3.47
N ASP A 444 22.71 -22.34 2.57
CA ASP A 444 21.40 -21.85 2.11
C ASP A 444 20.58 -22.97 1.46
N ASN A 445 21.24 -23.89 0.75
CA ASN A 445 20.59 -25.05 0.14
C ASN A 445 19.93 -25.96 1.17
N CYS A 446 20.49 -26.08 2.38
CA CYS A 446 19.87 -26.86 3.45
C CYS A 446 18.56 -26.20 3.91
N ILE A 447 18.57 -24.89 4.14
CA ILE A 447 17.38 -24.13 4.56
C ILE A 447 16.31 -24.19 3.46
N ASN A 448 16.70 -23.92 2.21
CA ASN A 448 15.78 -23.94 1.07
C ASN A 448 15.18 -25.33 0.82
N HIS A 449 15.95 -26.40 1.02
CA HIS A 449 15.44 -27.76 0.88
C HIS A 449 14.35 -28.07 1.92
N VAL A 450 14.58 -27.72 3.19
CA VAL A 450 13.60 -27.92 4.26
C VAL A 450 12.37 -27.03 4.05
N TRP A 451 12.57 -25.78 3.62
CA TRP A 451 11.49 -24.87 3.28
C TRP A 451 10.61 -25.40 2.14
N GLU A 452 11.18 -25.88 1.04
CA GLU A 452 10.36 -26.39 -0.08
C GLU A 452 9.55 -27.64 0.33
N ARG A 453 10.07 -28.48 1.24
CA ARG A 453 9.29 -29.58 1.83
C ARG A 453 8.14 -29.07 2.70
N MET A 454 8.39 -28.08 3.54
CA MET A 454 7.36 -27.42 4.37
C MET A 454 6.26 -26.80 3.50
N LYS A 455 6.65 -25.97 2.54
CA LYS A 455 5.76 -25.32 1.58
C LYS A 455 4.91 -26.31 0.80
N SER A 456 5.49 -27.43 0.36
CA SER A 456 4.77 -28.46 -0.41
C SER A 456 3.79 -29.27 0.43
N SER A 457 3.98 -29.34 1.76
CA SER A 457 3.11 -30.10 2.67
C SER A 457 2.05 -29.24 3.38
N LEU A 458 2.22 -27.92 3.43
CA LEU A 458 1.29 -26.96 4.06
C LEU A 458 0.45 -26.20 3.01
N THR A 459 -0.22 -26.92 2.12
CA THR A 459 -1.04 -26.33 1.05
C THR A 459 -2.46 -25.96 1.50
N ASP A 460 -2.89 -26.39 2.68
CA ASP A 460 -4.20 -26.16 3.26
C ASP A 460 -4.25 -24.98 4.24
N GLY A 461 -3.22 -24.15 4.26
CA GLY A 461 -3.13 -23.01 5.18
C GLY A 461 -2.36 -21.82 4.62
N ILE A 462 -2.00 -20.91 5.52
CA ILE A 462 -1.30 -19.66 5.22
C ILE A 462 0.03 -19.68 5.96
N VAL A 463 1.12 -19.74 5.21
CA VAL A 463 2.46 -19.87 5.77
C VAL A 463 3.35 -18.74 5.25
N GLY A 464 3.97 -17.99 6.15
CA GLY A 464 5.04 -17.04 5.78
C GLY A 464 6.23 -17.77 5.14
N VAL A 465 6.82 -17.15 4.11
CA VAL A 465 8.03 -17.69 3.47
C VAL A 465 9.14 -17.86 4.50
N ARG A 466 9.82 -19.01 4.46
CA ARG A 466 10.90 -19.42 5.39
C ARG A 466 12.14 -19.95 4.65
N ASP A 467 12.43 -19.38 3.48
CA ASP A 467 13.64 -19.66 2.72
C ASP A 467 14.91 -19.10 3.40
N ALA A 468 16.08 -19.37 2.83
CA ALA A 468 17.36 -18.93 3.36
C ALA A 468 17.44 -17.39 3.49
N ASP A 469 16.94 -16.65 2.50
CA ASP A 469 16.96 -15.19 2.50
C ASP A 469 16.15 -14.65 3.69
N TYR A 470 14.92 -15.15 3.87
CA TYR A 470 14.08 -14.81 5.02
C TYR A 470 14.75 -15.18 6.34
N VAL A 471 15.23 -16.42 6.48
CA VAL A 471 15.81 -16.92 7.74
C VAL A 471 17.03 -16.11 8.15
N ARG A 472 17.93 -15.80 7.21
CA ARG A 472 19.12 -14.96 7.47
C ARG A 472 18.71 -13.54 7.84
N PHE A 473 17.84 -12.92 7.05
CA PHE A 473 17.35 -11.58 7.34
C PHE A 473 16.69 -11.50 8.73
N ARG A 474 15.88 -12.51 9.09
CA ARG A 474 15.09 -12.51 10.31
C ARG A 474 15.87 -12.78 11.57
N TYR A 475 16.83 -13.70 11.52
CA TYR A 475 17.44 -14.24 12.72
C TYR A 475 18.94 -13.97 12.77
N GLN A 476 19.65 -13.98 11.64
CA GLN A 476 21.08 -13.65 11.63
C GLN A 476 21.33 -12.14 11.61
N GLN A 477 20.50 -11.38 10.89
CA GLN A 477 20.73 -9.95 10.62
C GLN A 477 19.90 -9.02 11.53
N ARG A 478 19.08 -9.56 12.44
CA ARG A 478 18.22 -8.74 13.30
C ARG A 478 19.05 -8.01 14.36
N PRO A 479 18.98 -6.67 14.44
CA PRO A 479 19.73 -5.92 15.43
C PRO A 479 19.33 -6.26 16.87
N GLY A 480 20.32 -6.41 17.75
CA GLY A 480 20.15 -6.50 19.20
C GLY A 480 19.53 -7.79 19.73
N GLN A 481 19.53 -8.87 18.94
CA GLN A 481 19.06 -10.20 19.37
C GLN A 481 19.97 -11.29 18.83
N ASP A 482 20.23 -12.27 19.68
CA ASP A 482 21.04 -13.44 19.34
C ASP A 482 20.16 -14.68 19.30
N TYR A 483 20.05 -15.28 18.12
CA TYR A 483 19.29 -16.51 17.89
C TYR A 483 20.24 -17.69 17.73
N GLN A 484 19.78 -18.86 18.14
CA GLN A 484 20.46 -20.13 18.02
C GLN A 484 19.71 -21.03 17.03
N LEU A 485 20.44 -21.86 16.30
CA LEU A 485 19.90 -22.75 15.27
C LEU A 485 20.20 -24.20 15.64
N LEU A 486 19.16 -25.03 15.64
CA LEU A 486 19.26 -26.48 15.67
C LEU A 486 18.90 -27.05 14.30
N VAL A 487 19.74 -27.98 13.84
CA VAL A 487 19.45 -28.84 12.71
C VAL A 487 19.06 -30.20 13.24
N VAL A 488 17.87 -30.66 12.88
CA VAL A 488 17.45 -32.04 13.13
C VAL A 488 17.80 -32.83 11.87
N ASP A 489 18.62 -33.86 12.02
CA ASP A 489 19.21 -34.66 10.93
C ASP A 489 18.81 -36.12 11.09
N GLU A 490 18.47 -36.78 9.99
CA GLU A 490 18.16 -38.21 9.91
C GLU A 490 18.95 -38.83 8.76
N GLU A 491 20.05 -39.53 9.08
CA GLU A 491 20.88 -40.24 8.08
C GLU A 491 21.30 -39.36 6.87
N GLY A 492 21.55 -38.06 7.08
CA GLY A 492 21.93 -37.12 6.03
C GLY A 492 20.75 -36.52 5.26
N LYS A 493 19.51 -36.82 5.66
CA LYS A 493 18.31 -36.07 5.27
C LYS A 493 18.04 -35.08 6.40
N THR A 494 17.93 -33.80 6.12
CA THR A 494 17.52 -32.81 7.12
C THR A 494 16.00 -32.75 7.20
N PRO A 495 15.33 -33.39 8.18
CA PRO A 495 13.88 -33.30 8.37
C PRO A 495 13.40 -31.91 8.80
N GLY A 496 14.22 -31.13 9.53
CA GLY A 496 13.78 -29.83 9.98
C GLY A 496 14.85 -28.96 10.65
N LEU A 497 14.50 -27.69 10.80
CA LEU A 497 15.29 -26.65 11.47
C LEU A 497 14.48 -26.03 12.59
N VAL A 498 15.12 -25.73 13.72
CA VAL A 498 14.52 -25.01 14.84
C VAL A 498 15.38 -23.81 15.18
N VAL A 499 14.80 -22.61 15.10
CA VAL A 499 15.43 -21.37 15.57
C VAL A 499 14.88 -21.08 16.95
N TYR A 500 15.73 -20.75 17.91
CA TYR A 500 15.32 -20.46 19.28
C TYR A 500 16.19 -19.37 19.91
N ARG A 501 15.74 -18.81 21.03
CA ARG A 501 16.53 -17.87 21.83
C ARG A 501 16.23 -18.04 23.32
N ARG A 502 17.08 -17.44 24.15
CA ARG A 502 16.86 -17.33 25.58
C ARG A 502 15.66 -16.42 25.88
N HIS A 503 14.77 -16.85 26.76
CA HIS A 503 13.64 -16.07 27.26
C HIS A 503 13.49 -16.25 28.77
N GLY A 504 14.04 -15.31 29.55
CA GLY A 504 14.12 -15.44 31.00
C GLY A 504 14.97 -16.65 31.40
N GLU A 505 14.38 -17.58 32.16
CA GLU A 505 15.04 -18.81 32.59
C GLU A 505 14.88 -19.99 31.60
N GLN A 506 14.02 -19.83 30.60
CA GLN A 506 13.67 -20.86 29.61
C GLN A 506 14.24 -20.53 28.23
N GLU A 507 14.18 -21.49 27.32
CA GLU A 507 14.42 -21.30 25.89
C GLU A 507 13.09 -21.23 25.14
N MET A 508 12.98 -20.29 24.20
CA MET A 508 11.79 -20.08 23.40
C MET A 508 12.07 -20.41 21.95
N VAL A 509 11.29 -21.32 21.38
CA VAL A 509 11.31 -21.60 19.94
C VAL A 509 10.75 -20.38 19.20
N MET A 510 11.59 -19.81 18.34
CA MET A 510 11.27 -18.67 17.47
C MET A 510 10.73 -19.14 16.12
N ASP A 511 11.23 -20.24 15.57
CA ASP A 511 10.66 -20.85 14.37
C ASP A 511 10.89 -22.35 14.37
N VAL A 512 9.99 -23.06 13.70
CA VAL A 512 10.14 -24.47 13.36
C VAL A 512 9.82 -24.64 11.89
N ILE A 513 10.82 -25.07 11.12
CA ILE A 513 10.75 -25.23 9.67
C ILE A 513 10.89 -26.72 9.39
N ALA A 514 9.79 -27.36 9.02
CA ALA A 514 9.72 -28.80 8.75
C ALA A 514 8.47 -29.11 7.91
N ALA A 515 8.45 -30.26 7.24
CA ALA A 515 7.23 -30.72 6.58
C ALA A 515 6.13 -31.02 7.61
N ALA A 516 4.86 -30.95 7.20
CA ALA A 516 3.71 -31.17 8.08
C ALA A 516 3.78 -32.53 8.80
N ASP A 517 4.25 -33.57 8.12
CA ASP A 517 4.37 -34.93 8.68
C ASP A 517 5.56 -35.08 9.65
N ASP A 518 6.58 -34.22 9.54
CA ASP A 518 7.81 -34.30 10.31
C ASP A 518 7.82 -33.36 11.53
N VAL A 519 6.95 -32.34 11.54
CA VAL A 519 7.09 -31.19 12.44
C VAL A 519 6.96 -31.54 13.92
N GLN A 520 6.10 -32.51 14.26
CA GLN A 520 5.98 -33.01 15.62
C GLN A 520 7.30 -33.62 16.09
N ALA A 521 7.88 -34.52 15.31
CA ALA A 521 9.11 -35.23 15.64
C ALA A 521 10.30 -34.26 15.74
N VAL A 522 10.39 -33.31 14.81
CA VAL A 522 11.41 -32.24 14.81
C VAL A 522 11.32 -31.39 16.09
N LEU A 523 10.13 -30.93 16.46
CA LEU A 523 9.95 -30.10 17.65
C LEU A 523 10.29 -30.87 18.94
N GLN A 524 9.84 -32.12 19.06
CA GLN A 524 10.15 -32.98 20.21
C GLN A 524 11.65 -33.24 20.34
N ALA A 525 12.34 -33.53 19.24
CA ALA A 525 13.77 -33.74 19.23
C ALA A 525 14.53 -32.50 19.71
N ALA A 526 14.14 -31.32 19.22
CA ALA A 526 14.72 -30.04 19.65
C ALA A 526 14.50 -29.75 21.14
N MET A 527 13.28 -29.95 21.65
CA MET A 527 12.97 -29.74 23.07
C MET A 527 13.77 -30.69 23.97
N ARG A 528 13.81 -31.99 23.64
CA ARG A 528 14.62 -32.98 24.39
C ARG A 528 16.11 -32.64 24.38
N TYR A 529 16.64 -32.17 23.25
CA TYR A 529 18.03 -31.75 23.13
C TYR A 529 18.39 -30.62 24.10
N VAL A 530 17.50 -29.65 24.28
CA VAL A 530 17.69 -28.52 25.21
C VAL A 530 17.45 -28.92 26.66
N GLU A 531 16.44 -29.75 26.92
CA GLU A 531 16.15 -30.30 28.26
C GLU A 531 17.27 -31.21 28.77
N GLY A 532 17.92 -31.98 27.88
CA GLY A 532 19.13 -32.74 28.19
C GLY A 532 20.31 -31.88 28.65
N GLN A 533 20.27 -30.57 28.40
CA GLN A 533 21.24 -29.59 28.90
C GLN A 533 20.78 -28.89 30.18
N GLY A 534 19.68 -29.35 30.78
CA GLY A 534 19.13 -28.81 32.03
C GLY A 534 18.34 -27.51 31.85
N ARG A 535 17.81 -27.22 30.65
CA ARG A 535 17.02 -26.03 30.35
C ARG A 535 15.66 -26.42 29.80
N GLU A 536 14.60 -25.76 30.23
CA GLU A 536 13.27 -25.98 29.66
C GLU A 536 13.09 -25.20 28.35
N MET A 537 12.37 -25.80 27.40
CA MET A 537 12.03 -25.18 26.12
C MET A 537 10.52 -25.16 25.89
N PHE A 538 10.00 -24.07 25.37
CA PHE A 538 8.61 -23.96 24.93
C PHE A 538 8.49 -23.36 23.54
N CYS A 539 7.36 -23.59 22.87
CA CYS A 539 7.09 -23.10 21.53
C CYS A 539 5.73 -22.39 21.49
N TRP A 540 5.66 -21.25 20.82
CA TRP A 540 4.36 -20.66 20.46
C TRP A 540 3.98 -21.06 19.05
N ILE A 541 2.72 -21.47 18.89
CA ILE A 541 2.13 -21.80 17.60
C ILE A 541 0.67 -21.36 17.58
N THR A 542 0.12 -21.12 16.39
CA THR A 542 -1.31 -20.92 16.17
C THR A 542 -2.13 -22.13 16.60
N ARG A 543 -3.24 -21.89 17.31
CA ARG A 543 -4.11 -22.94 17.84
C ARG A 543 -4.67 -23.83 16.73
N GLY A 544 -5.00 -23.25 15.57
CA GLY A 544 -5.47 -24.02 14.41
C GLY A 544 -4.52 -25.13 13.96
N GLN A 545 -3.23 -25.04 14.30
CA GLN A 545 -2.19 -25.99 13.89
C GLN A 545 -1.93 -27.11 14.90
N LEU A 546 -2.59 -27.10 16.08
CA LEU A 546 -2.31 -28.04 17.17
C LEU A 546 -2.37 -29.52 16.77
N GLN A 547 -3.27 -29.90 15.86
CA GLN A 547 -3.39 -31.29 15.42
C GLN A 547 -2.11 -31.83 14.78
N ARG A 548 -1.33 -30.96 14.11
CA ARG A 548 -0.04 -31.34 13.48
C ARG A 548 1.06 -31.65 14.50
N PHE A 549 0.88 -31.27 15.76
CA PHE A 549 1.85 -31.50 16.83
C PHE A 549 1.47 -32.65 17.76
N GLY A 550 0.29 -33.26 17.62
CA GLY A 550 -0.23 -34.29 18.52
C GLY A 550 -0.35 -33.81 19.98
N THR A 551 -1.54 -33.31 20.33
CA THR A 551 -1.82 -32.66 21.63
C THR A 551 -1.66 -33.59 22.83
N GLU A 552 -1.59 -34.90 22.62
CA GLU A 552 -1.28 -35.90 23.62
C GLU A 552 0.15 -35.80 24.18
N ASN A 553 1.09 -35.25 23.42
CA ASN A 553 2.51 -35.18 23.81
C ASN A 553 2.92 -33.85 24.47
N PHE A 554 2.06 -32.83 24.38
CA PHE A 554 2.36 -31.47 24.83
C PHE A 554 1.38 -30.98 25.90
N LEU A 555 1.88 -30.18 26.83
CA LEU A 555 1.05 -29.30 27.64
C LEU A 555 0.76 -28.04 26.82
N VAL A 556 -0.52 -27.65 26.74
CA VAL A 556 -0.98 -26.49 25.98
C VAL A 556 -1.46 -25.41 26.94
N ALA A 557 -0.93 -24.20 26.80
CA ALA A 557 -1.33 -23.03 27.60
C ALA A 557 -1.68 -21.83 26.70
N ASP A 558 -2.63 -21.00 27.14
CA ASP A 558 -3.05 -19.82 26.39
C ASP A 558 -2.06 -18.66 26.57
N THR A 559 -1.65 -18.03 25.47
CA THR A 559 -0.79 -16.82 25.51
C THR A 559 -1.59 -15.53 25.65
N ALA A 560 -2.91 -15.61 25.46
CA ALA A 560 -3.84 -14.48 25.29
C ALA A 560 -3.58 -13.58 24.06
N ILE A 561 -2.65 -13.95 23.18
CA ILE A 561 -2.41 -13.26 21.91
C ILE A 561 -3.42 -13.76 20.88
N GLN A 562 -4.20 -12.84 20.33
CA GLN A 562 -5.20 -13.12 19.30
C GLN A 562 -4.68 -12.69 17.93
N ILE A 563 -5.00 -13.48 16.91
CA ILE A 563 -4.64 -13.20 15.52
C ILE A 563 -5.83 -12.54 14.81
N PRO A 564 -5.72 -11.28 14.39
CA PRO A 564 -6.74 -10.61 13.62
C PRO A 564 -6.57 -10.84 12.12
N CYS A 565 -7.67 -10.70 11.38
CA CYS A 565 -7.65 -10.37 9.96
C CYS A 565 -8.30 -9.00 9.73
N ASN A 566 -7.92 -8.35 8.63
CA ASN A 566 -8.60 -7.15 8.14
C ASN A 566 -10.07 -7.45 7.81
N ALA A 567 -10.96 -6.58 8.30
CA ALA A 567 -12.40 -6.63 8.01
C ALA A 567 -12.96 -5.30 7.50
N TRP A 568 -12.09 -4.29 7.34
CA TRP A 568 -12.50 -2.95 6.90
C TRP A 568 -12.59 -2.86 5.38
N SER A 569 -11.51 -3.23 4.70
CA SER A 569 -11.46 -3.34 3.24
C SER A 569 -11.81 -4.76 2.80
N ARG A 570 -12.39 -4.88 1.61
CA ARG A 570 -12.76 -6.17 1.01
C ARG A 570 -11.52 -7.04 0.78
N GLY A 571 -11.62 -8.29 1.21
CA GLY A 571 -10.59 -9.32 1.09
C GLY A 571 -11.19 -10.67 1.46
N PRO A 572 -10.34 -11.69 1.67
CA PRO A 572 -10.79 -13.00 2.12
C PRO A 572 -11.63 -12.91 3.39
N ASP A 573 -12.73 -13.67 3.43
CA ASP A 573 -13.65 -13.72 4.57
C ASP A 573 -12.99 -14.39 5.79
N VAL A 574 -13.47 -14.06 7.00
CA VAL A 574 -12.89 -14.56 8.25
C VAL A 574 -13.00 -16.08 8.35
N GLU A 575 -14.09 -16.65 7.83
CA GLU A 575 -14.39 -18.07 7.91
C GLU A 575 -13.35 -18.90 7.14
N SER A 576 -12.93 -18.42 5.96
CA SER A 576 -11.86 -19.03 5.17
C SER A 576 -10.48 -18.97 5.82
N LEU A 577 -10.24 -18.00 6.71
CA LEU A 577 -8.95 -17.77 7.37
C LEU A 577 -8.87 -18.41 8.77
N GLN A 578 -9.99 -18.91 9.30
CA GLN A 578 -10.10 -19.41 10.66
C GLN A 578 -9.15 -20.61 10.87
N GLY A 579 -8.17 -20.47 11.76
CA GLY A 579 -7.19 -21.51 12.06
C GLY A 579 -6.17 -21.78 10.94
N ALA A 580 -6.21 -21.05 9.83
CA ALA A 580 -5.40 -21.34 8.64
C ALA A 580 -3.94 -20.91 8.76
N TRP A 581 -3.65 -19.95 9.64
CA TRP A 581 -2.31 -19.39 9.80
C TRP A 581 -1.34 -20.38 10.45
N TRP A 582 -0.14 -20.47 9.88
CA TRP A 582 1.05 -20.99 10.54
C TRP A 582 1.90 -19.82 11.05
N LEU A 583 1.81 -19.52 12.34
CA LEU A 583 2.59 -18.46 12.99
C LEU A 583 3.29 -18.98 14.24
N THR A 584 4.55 -18.60 14.39
CA THR A 584 5.40 -18.95 15.54
C THR A 584 5.78 -17.71 16.34
N ALA A 585 6.50 -17.86 17.46
CA ALA A 585 6.96 -16.71 18.24
C ALA A 585 7.80 -15.72 17.43
N GLY A 586 8.58 -16.20 16.45
CA GLY A 586 9.36 -15.38 15.53
C GLY A 586 8.52 -14.44 14.68
N ASP A 587 7.26 -14.78 14.42
CA ASP A 587 6.35 -13.86 13.74
C ASP A 587 5.95 -12.68 14.65
N THR A 588 5.93 -12.84 15.98
CA THR A 588 5.63 -11.74 16.92
C THR A 588 6.80 -10.78 17.13
N ASP A 589 8.01 -11.22 16.80
CA ASP A 589 9.27 -10.60 17.24
C ASP A 589 9.71 -9.37 16.40
N PHE A 590 8.79 -8.90 15.55
CA PHE A 590 8.81 -7.58 14.93
C PHE A 590 8.26 -6.50 15.86
N LEU A 591 7.71 -6.84 17.02
CA LEU A 591 7.19 -5.89 18.00
C LEU A 591 8.30 -5.24 18.83
#